data_AF-A0A5C1WLM4-F1
#
_entry.id   AF-A0A5C1WLM4-F1
#
_cell.length_a   1.000
_cell.length_b   1.000
_cell.length_c   1.000
_cell.angle_alpha   90.00
_cell.angle_beta   90.00
_cell.angle_gamma   90.00
#
_symmetry.space_group_name_H-M   'P 1'
#
loop_
_entity.id
_entity.type
_entity.pdbx_description
1 polymer ?
#
loop_
_entity_poly.entity_id
_entity_poly.type
_entity_poly.pdbx_seq_one_letter_code
_entity_poly.pdbx_strand_id
1 'polypeptide(L)' 'MRSIISLLIIVYLIGVGVELAPVVQGQWSSGSASDFASSIARALPDALTWPAKVYRSLIDKA' A
#
# COMPACT_ATOMS: atom_id res chain seq x y z
N MET A 1 24.03 8.93 5.20
CA MET A 1 22.65 9.47 5.20
C MET A 1 21.85 9.10 3.96
N ARG A 2 22.34 9.34 2.73
CA ARG A 2 21.58 9.04 1.49
C ARG A 2 21.10 7.58 1.38
N SER A 3 21.94 6.62 1.75
CA SER A 3 21.61 5.18 1.70
C SER A 3 20.49 4.77 2.67
N ILE A 4 20.43 5.39 3.85
CA ILE A 4 19.38 5.11 4.85
C ILE A 4 18.03 5.62 4.34
N ILE A 5 18.02 6.83 3.77
CA ILE A 5 16.80 7.41 3.18
C ILE A 5 16.31 6.53 2.03
N SER A 6 17.21 6.09 1.14
CA SER A 6 16.84 5.16 0.07
C SER A 6 16.24 3.86 0.59
N LEU A 7 16.81 3.28 1.65
CA LEU A 7 16.28 2.06 2.26
C LEU A 7 14.87 2.29 2.80
N LEU A 8 14.64 3.39 3.53
CA LEU A 8 13.32 3.72 4.06
C LEU A 8 12.28 3.91 2.95
N ILE A 9 12.65 4.54 1.84
CA ILE A 9 11.77 4.70 0.68
C ILE A 9 11.43 3.33 0.08
N ILE A 10 12.41 2.44 -0.08
CA ILE A 10 12.16 1.09 -0.62
C ILE A 10 11.18 0.33 0.28
N VAL A 11 11.40 0.32 1.60
CA VAL A 11 10.49 -0.32 2.55
C VAL A 11 9.10 0.30 2.49
N TYR A 12 9.01 1.63 2.37
CA TYR A 12 7.74 2.35 2.23
C TYR A 12 6.97 1.92 0.98
N LEU A 13 7.64 1.87 -0.17
CA LEU A 13 7.02 1.48 -1.44
C LEU A 13 6.56 0.01 -1.43
N ILE A 14 7.35 -0.88 -0.82
CA ILE A 14 6.96 -2.29 -0.66
C ILE A 14 5.69 -2.40 0.18
N GLY A 15 5.61 -1.72 1.33
CA GLY A 15 4.43 -1.76 2.19
C GLY A 15 3.17 -1.22 1.52
N VAL A 16 3.28 -0.11 0.78
CA VAL A 16 2.18 0.43 -0.04
C VAL A 16 1.74 -0.58 -1.10
N GLY A 17 2.69 -1.25 -1.77
CA GLY A 17 2.41 -2.28 -2.76
C GLY A 17 1.67 -3.50 -2.18
N VAL A 18 2.02 -3.91 -0.96
CA VAL A 18 1.35 -5.03 -0.27
C VAL A 18 -0.10 -4.69 0.07
N GLU A 19 -0.39 -3.48 0.55
CA GLU A 19 -1.76 -3.02 0.83
C GLU A 19 -2.60 -2.87 -0.45
N LEU A 20 -1.99 -2.47 -1.57
CA LEU A 20 -2.67 -2.35 -2.87
C LEU A 20 -2.84 -3.69 -3.59
N ALA A 21 -2.06 -4.72 -3.25
CA ALA A 21 -2.10 -6.05 -3.88
C ALA A 21 -3.52 -6.66 -3.98
N PRO A 22 -4.37 -6.67 -2.92
CA PRO A 22 -5.72 -7.20 -3.03
C PRO A 22 -6.63 -6.40 -3.98
N VAL A 23 -6.44 -5.07 -4.05
CA VAL A 23 -7.17 -4.21 -5.00
C VAL A 23 -6.76 -4.55 -6.43
N VAL A 24 -5.45 -4.73 -6.65
CA VAL A 24 -4.92 -5.14 -7.95
C VAL A 24 -5.46 -6.51 -8.35
N GLN A 25 -5.34 -7.53 -7.49
CA GLN A 25 -5.84 -8.87 -7.80
C GLN A 25 -7.35 -8.90 -8.06
N GLY A 26 -8.14 -8.15 -7.27
CA GLY A 26 -9.59 -8.12 -7.40
C GLY A 26 -10.09 -7.42 -8.66
N GLN A 27 -9.41 -6.34 -9.09
CA GLN A 27 -9.85 -5.48 -10.20
C GLN A 27 -9.11 -5.73 -11.52
N TRP A 28 -7.99 -6.46 -11.51
CA TRP A 28 -7.19 -6.74 -12.72
C TRP A 28 -7.97 -7.53 -13.78
N SER A 29 -8.93 -8.37 -13.35
CA SER A 29 -9.68 -9.26 -14.24
C SER A 29 -11.15 -8.87 -14.43
N SER A 30 -11.64 -7.82 -13.79
CA SER A 30 -13.08 -7.60 -13.57
C SER A 30 -13.63 -6.24 -14.06
N GLY A 31 -12.81 -5.35 -14.61
CA GLY A 31 -13.26 -4.03 -15.04
C GLY A 31 -12.40 -3.35 -16.12
N SER A 32 -12.84 -2.17 -16.57
CA SER A 32 -12.07 -1.34 -17.50
C SER A 32 -10.81 -0.76 -16.82
N ALA A 33 -9.80 -0.37 -17.61
CA ALA A 33 -8.60 0.27 -17.07
C ALA A 33 -8.91 1.55 -16.27
N SER A 34 -9.98 2.25 -16.62
CA SER A 34 -10.48 3.45 -15.93
C SER A 34 -11.05 3.13 -14.54
N ASP A 35 -11.78 2.03 -14.41
CA ASP A 35 -12.32 1.56 -13.13
C ASP A 35 -11.22 1.03 -12.20
N PHE A 36 -10.22 0.38 -12.79
CA PHE A 36 -9.01 -0.05 -12.09
C PHE A 36 -8.24 1.15 -11.52
N ALA A 37 -7.96 2.16 -12.35
CA ALA A 37 -7.26 3.36 -11.91
C ALA A 37 -8.06 4.13 -10.83
N SER A 38 -9.38 4.20 -10.97
CA SER A 38 -10.26 4.80 -9.97
C SER A 38 -10.26 4.03 -8.64
N SER A 39 -10.19 2.71 -8.70
CA SER A 39 -10.10 1.84 -7.52
C SER A 39 -8.78 2.01 -6.79
N ILE A 40 -7.66 2.05 -7.54
CA ILE A 40 -6.35 2.36 -6.97
C ILE A 40 -6.35 3.76 -6.36
N ALA A 41 -6.90 4.78 -7.05
CA ALA A 41 -6.95 6.14 -6.52
C ALA A 41 -7.74 6.26 -5.20
N ARG A 42 -8.79 5.45 -5.02
CA ARG A 42 -9.55 5.39 -3.77
C ARG A 42 -8.84 4.61 -2.66
N ALA A 43 -8.11 3.56 -3.02
CA ALA A 43 -7.37 2.73 -2.06
C ALA A 43 -6.00 3.32 -1.67
N LEU A 44 -5.43 4.18 -2.51
CA LEU A 44 -4.10 4.75 -2.32
C LEU A 44 -3.98 5.53 -1.00
N PRO A 45 -4.90 6.43 -0.61
CA PRO A 45 -4.80 7.15 0.67
C PRO A 45 -4.70 6.19 1.86
N ASP A 46 -5.47 5.11 1.84
CA ASP A 46 -5.47 4.10 2.89
C ASP A 46 -4.16 3.29 2.89
N ALA A 47 -3.69 2.86 1.71
CA ALA A 47 -2.41 2.17 1.54
C ALA A 47 -1.21 3.03 1.99
N LEU A 48 -1.26 4.36 1.84
CA LEU A 48 -0.20 5.26 2.32
C LEU A 48 -0.10 5.32 3.85
N THR A 49 -1.16 4.94 4.56
CA THR A 49 -1.20 4.87 6.04
C THR A 49 -0.72 3.53 6.62
N TRP A 50 -0.25 2.61 5.77
CA TRP A 50 0.23 1.28 6.17
C TRP A 50 1.22 1.27 7.36
N PRO A 51 2.17 2.23 7.52
CA PRO A 51 3.10 2.17 8.65
C PRO A 51 2.37 2.32 9.99
N ALA A 52 1.34 3.16 10.03
CA ALA A 52 0.52 3.36 11.23
C ALA A 52 -0.34 2.12 11.53
N LYS A 53 -0.88 1.44 10.49
CA LYS A 53 -1.61 0.17 10.65
C LYS A 53 -0.71 -0.93 11.19
N VAL A 54 0.50 -1.08 10.64
CA VAL A 54 1.49 -2.06 11.12
C VAL A 54 1.91 -1.76 12.55
N TYR A 55 2.22 -0.50 12.86
CA TYR A 55 2.57 -0.09 14.23
C TYR A 55 1.44 -0.40 15.23
N ARG A 56 0.20 -0.05 14.88
CA ARG A 56 -0.97 -0.37 15.69
C ARG A 56 -1.16 -1.87 15.86
N SER A 57 -1.02 -2.66 14.79
CA SER A 57 -1.11 -4.12 14.87
C SER A 57 -0.01 -4.76 15.71
N LEU A 58 1.17 -4.15 15.82
CA LEU A 58 2.24 -4.63 16.69
C LEU A 58 1.96 -4.31 18.16
N ILE A 59 1.39 -3.13 18.45
CA ILE A 59 0.98 -2.71 19.79
C ILE A 59 -0.21 -3.51 20.30
N ASP A 60 -1.24 -3.70 19.47
CA ASP A 60 -2.45 -4.45 19.86
C ASP A 60 -2.15 -5.95 20.10
N LYS A 61 -0.96 -6.43 19.69
CA LYS A 61 -0.53 -7.82 19.82
C LYS A 61 0.52 -8.04 20.93
N ALA A 62 0.96 -6.97 21.60
CA ALA A 62 1.91 -6.99 22.72
C ALA A 62 1.17 -7.01 24.07
#